data_AF-A0A3A0CIH4-F1
#
_entry.id   AF-A0A3A0CIH4-F1
#
_cell.length_a   1.000
_cell.length_b   1.000
_cell.length_c   1.000
_cell.angle_alpha   90.00
_cell.angle_beta   90.00
_cell.angle_gamma   90.00
#
_symmetry.space_group_name_H-M   'P 1'
#
loop_
_entity.id
_entity.type
_entity.pdbx_description
1 polymer ?
#
loop_
_entity_poly.entity_id
_entity_poly.type
_entity_poly.pdbx_seq_one_letter_code
_entity_poly.pdbx_strand_id
1 'polypeptide(L)'
;MAPSPTAAPDPRIEHGVSARRTRLSRWYLRVPLKLCVFAVVSLFVLFPDPRQLGRHISRIRNLNAMIEPDAPGLAALEAEFRNRTATTAPAATSPAHLLGEIECFVLDKVHYEWDWNLWGAADYMPTIGEMFDMATNTDGRLREDCDGRAVVAASLMRRLGYDATIVTDLRHVWVVTPEGSWMGPGGPATVRSTEQGNRVAWGTLLANVPTSLSFGIAVFPFARELIILLTAYGLMLTRGMSRSAAALGLLLLVQGLLFLRLGFLAPAAVSPHASSWPAWVGIVHVAAGFYVLFSAARRARRAAAS
;
A
#
# COMPACT_ATOMS: atom_id res chain seq x y z
N MET A 1 -50.12 64.39 16.67
CA MET A 1 -49.95 62.95 16.39
C MET A 1 -48.74 62.48 17.18
N ALA A 2 -48.95 61.77 18.28
CA ALA A 2 -47.87 61.22 19.10
C ALA A 2 -47.35 59.92 18.46
N PRO A 3 -46.03 59.68 18.41
CA PRO A 3 -45.47 58.47 17.85
C PRO A 3 -45.87 57.24 18.70
N SER A 4 -46.27 56.18 18.01
CA SER A 4 -46.66 54.90 18.61
C SER A 4 -45.46 54.29 19.35
N PRO A 5 -45.64 53.73 20.57
CA PRO A 5 -44.54 53.15 21.33
C PRO A 5 -43.95 51.95 20.58
N THR A 6 -42.68 52.04 20.24
CA THR A 6 -41.88 50.98 19.66
C THR A 6 -41.84 49.79 20.62
N ALA A 7 -42.43 48.66 20.21
CA ALA A 7 -42.39 47.43 20.97
C ALA A 7 -40.94 46.98 21.21
N ALA A 8 -40.58 46.76 22.47
CA ALA A 8 -39.27 46.26 22.84
C ALA A 8 -39.02 44.87 22.20
N PRO A 9 -37.83 44.63 21.61
CA PRO A 9 -37.53 43.34 20.97
C PRO A 9 -37.61 42.20 21.99
N ASP A 10 -38.26 41.10 21.62
CA ASP A 10 -38.43 39.92 22.47
C ASP A 10 -37.06 39.25 22.74
N PRO A 11 -36.57 39.24 23.99
CA PRO A 11 -35.28 38.67 24.35
C PRO A 11 -35.17 37.16 24.08
N ARG A 12 -36.29 36.47 23.82
CA ARG A 12 -36.29 35.03 23.51
C ARG A 12 -35.73 34.72 22.11
N ILE A 13 -35.73 35.68 21.19
CA ILE A 13 -35.27 35.47 19.82
C ILE A 13 -33.73 35.47 19.74
N GLU A 14 -33.03 36.25 20.58
CA GLU A 14 -31.57 36.39 20.51
C GLU A 14 -30.81 35.15 21.02
N HIS A 15 -31.32 34.47 22.05
CA HIS A 15 -30.67 33.28 22.60
C HIS A 15 -30.68 32.08 21.64
N GLY A 16 -31.69 31.96 20.77
CA GLY A 16 -31.78 30.87 19.80
C GLY A 16 -30.76 30.94 18.66
N VAL A 17 -30.39 32.15 18.23
CA VAL A 17 -29.46 32.36 17.10
C VAL A 17 -28.01 32.07 17.52
N SER A 18 -27.62 32.42 18.75
CA SER A 18 -26.28 32.18 19.29
C SER A 18 -25.97 30.68 19.46
N ALA A 19 -26.93 29.90 19.97
CA ALA A 19 -26.77 28.45 20.15
C ALA A 19 -26.65 27.67 18.82
N ARG A 20 -27.26 28.16 17.73
CA ARG A 20 -27.19 27.53 16.40
C ARG A 20 -25.84 27.77 15.71
N ARG A 21 -25.27 28.98 15.83
CA ARG A 21 -23.94 29.32 15.28
C ARG A 21 -22.81 28.52 15.92
N THR A 22 -22.86 28.31 17.24
CA THR A 22 -21.81 27.56 17.95
C THR A 22 -21.78 26.06 17.57
N ARG A 23 -22.94 25.44 17.26
CA ARG A 23 -23.00 24.02 16.83
C ARG A 23 -22.46 23.78 15.42
N LEU A 24 -22.69 24.71 14.48
CA LEU A 24 -22.17 24.58 13.11
C LEU A 24 -20.64 24.70 13.06
N SER A 25 -20.03 25.59 13.87
CA SER A 25 -18.55 25.73 13.89
C SER A 25 -17.81 24.43 14.30
N ARG A 26 -18.45 23.58 15.11
CA ARG A 26 -17.80 22.38 15.68
C ARG A 26 -17.68 21.22 14.70
N TRP A 27 -18.52 21.13 13.66
CA TRP A 27 -18.43 20.00 12.72
C TRP A 27 -17.26 20.14 11.75
N TYR A 28 -17.01 21.36 11.28
CA TYR A 28 -15.87 21.70 10.41
C TYR A 28 -14.52 21.40 11.06
N LEU A 29 -14.44 21.40 12.39
CA LEU A 29 -13.22 21.03 13.13
C LEU A 29 -13.16 19.53 13.45
N ARG A 30 -14.30 18.91 13.77
CA ARG A 30 -14.35 17.49 14.18
C ARG A 30 -13.98 16.53 13.05
N VAL A 31 -14.46 16.78 11.82
CA VAL A 31 -14.19 15.87 10.70
C VAL A 31 -12.69 15.90 10.33
N PRO A 32 -12.06 17.06 10.09
CA PRO A 32 -10.61 17.11 9.84
C PRO A 32 -9.79 16.55 11.00
N LEU A 33 -10.18 16.78 12.26
CA LEU A 33 -9.48 16.20 13.40
C LEU A 33 -9.53 14.67 13.40
N LYS A 34 -10.71 14.08 13.13
CA LYS A 34 -10.83 12.62 13.03
C LYS A 34 -10.01 12.06 11.87
N LEU A 35 -10.05 12.73 10.71
CA LEU A 35 -9.24 12.34 9.56
C LEU A 35 -7.74 12.46 9.86
N CYS A 36 -7.32 13.50 10.58
CA CYS A 36 -5.94 13.67 11.02
C CYS A 36 -5.50 12.55 11.97
N VAL A 37 -6.31 12.23 13.00
CA VAL A 37 -6.03 11.11 13.90
C VAL A 37 -5.96 9.79 13.14
N PHE A 38 -6.91 9.52 12.24
CA PHE A 38 -6.90 8.32 11.41
C PHE A 38 -5.65 8.25 10.53
N ALA A 39 -5.28 9.36 9.88
CA ALA A 39 -4.10 9.44 9.03
C ALA A 39 -2.81 9.20 9.82
N VAL A 40 -2.66 9.82 10.99
CA VAL A 40 -1.51 9.62 11.88
C VAL A 40 -1.40 8.15 12.31
N VAL A 41 -2.49 7.55 12.80
CA VAL A 41 -2.46 6.14 13.22
C VAL A 41 -2.13 5.23 12.04
N SER A 42 -2.77 5.44 10.88
CA SER A 42 -2.51 4.63 9.68
C SER A 42 -1.06 4.76 9.23
N LEU A 43 -0.51 5.98 9.25
CA LEU A 43 0.88 6.26 8.91
C LEU A 43 1.84 5.49 9.83
N PHE A 44 1.68 5.56 11.15
CA PHE A 44 2.58 4.88 12.09
C PHE A 44 2.40 3.35 12.12
N VAL A 45 1.23 2.84 11.73
CA VAL A 45 1.01 1.39 11.59
C VAL A 45 1.67 0.84 10.32
N LEU A 46 1.54 1.57 9.20
CA LEU A 46 2.11 1.18 7.92
C LEU A 46 3.62 1.48 7.85
N PHE A 47 4.05 2.62 8.38
CA PHE A 47 5.42 3.13 8.34
C PHE A 47 5.81 3.70 9.71
N PRO A 48 6.19 2.84 10.67
CA PRO A 48 6.57 3.29 12.01
C PRO A 48 7.76 4.26 12.00
N ASP A 49 8.68 4.14 11.04
CA ASP A 49 9.76 5.08 10.79
C ASP A 49 9.41 6.04 9.63
N PRO A 50 9.08 7.32 9.91
CA PRO A 50 8.76 8.29 8.85
C PRO A 50 9.96 8.62 7.95
N ARG A 51 11.20 8.39 8.40
CA ARG A 51 12.40 8.59 7.56
C ARG A 51 12.46 7.53 6.48
N GLN A 52 12.14 6.29 6.83
CA GLN A 52 12.03 5.18 5.90
C GLN A 52 10.96 5.44 4.84
N LEU A 53 9.79 5.94 5.23
CA LEU A 53 8.76 6.36 4.27
C LEU A 53 9.27 7.47 3.33
N GLY A 54 9.99 8.47 3.85
CA GLY A 54 10.59 9.52 3.04
C GLY A 54 11.56 8.98 1.99
N ARG A 55 12.42 8.02 2.38
CA ARG A 55 13.30 7.29 1.45
C ARG A 55 12.49 6.52 0.42
N HIS A 56 11.52 5.71 0.84
CA HIS A 56 10.67 4.94 -0.06
C HIS A 56 9.97 5.83 -1.09
N ILE A 57 9.31 6.92 -0.66
CA ILE A 57 8.65 7.90 -1.55
C ILE A 57 9.65 8.48 -2.57
N SER A 58 10.87 8.79 -2.14
CA SER A 58 11.91 9.30 -3.04
C SER A 58 12.31 8.28 -4.10
N ARG A 59 12.34 6.99 -3.75
CA ARG A 59 12.75 5.88 -4.61
C ARG A 59 11.67 5.51 -5.62
N ILE A 60 10.42 5.42 -5.18
CA ILE A 60 9.28 5.12 -6.06
C ILE A 60 8.93 6.27 -7.02
N ARG A 61 9.59 7.43 -6.94
CA ARG A 61 9.46 8.49 -7.95
C ARG A 61 10.20 8.15 -9.25
N ASN A 62 11.26 7.35 -9.16
CA ASN A 62 12.04 6.87 -10.29
C ASN A 62 12.61 5.48 -9.95
N LEU A 63 11.89 4.43 -10.34
CA LEU A 63 12.30 3.06 -9.97
C LEU A 63 13.66 2.70 -10.58
N ASN A 64 13.97 3.21 -11.77
CA ASN A 64 15.27 2.95 -12.41
C ASN A 64 16.44 3.60 -11.66
N ALA A 65 16.20 4.60 -10.79
CA ALA A 65 17.24 5.15 -9.93
C ALA A 65 17.70 4.16 -8.86
N MET A 66 16.94 3.09 -8.63
CA MET A 66 17.31 2.01 -7.71
C MET A 66 18.23 0.97 -8.36
N ILE A 67 18.45 1.03 -9.68
CA ILE A 67 19.32 0.09 -10.37
C ILE A 67 20.77 0.54 -10.17
N GLU A 68 21.52 -0.20 -9.38
CA GLU A 68 22.88 0.14 -8.92
C GLU A 68 23.91 -0.88 -9.47
N PRO A 69 24.24 -0.83 -10.78
CA PRO A 69 25.16 -1.80 -11.40
C PRO A 69 26.58 -1.74 -10.81
N ASP A 70 26.95 -0.62 -10.22
CA ASP A 70 28.28 -0.38 -9.63
C ASP A 70 28.32 -0.62 -8.11
N ALA A 71 27.24 -1.11 -7.50
CA ALA A 71 27.21 -1.39 -6.07
C ALA A 71 28.27 -2.45 -5.68
N PRO A 72 29.11 -2.20 -4.65
CA PRO A 72 30.19 -3.12 -4.29
C PRO A 72 29.72 -4.55 -3.95
N GLY A 73 28.58 -4.69 -3.26
CA GLY A 73 28.00 -6.00 -2.94
C GLY A 73 27.63 -6.82 -4.17
N LEU A 74 27.33 -6.16 -5.30
CA LEU A 74 26.95 -6.81 -6.54
C LEU A 74 28.13 -7.49 -7.24
N ALA A 75 29.37 -7.02 -7.02
CA ALA A 75 30.56 -7.61 -7.63
C ALA A 75 30.78 -9.07 -7.18
N ALA A 76 30.48 -9.38 -5.91
CA ALA A 76 30.56 -10.74 -5.39
C ALA A 76 29.48 -11.65 -6.02
N LEU A 77 28.25 -11.14 -6.16
CA LEU A 77 27.16 -11.85 -6.84
C LEU A 77 27.46 -12.10 -8.32
N GLU A 78 28.04 -11.11 -9.01
CA GLU A 78 28.44 -11.26 -10.41
C GLU A 78 29.51 -12.35 -10.57
N ALA A 79 30.54 -12.34 -9.73
CA ALA A 79 31.60 -13.36 -9.77
C ALA A 79 31.02 -14.76 -9.53
N GLU A 80 30.12 -14.91 -8.57
CA GLU A 80 29.45 -16.18 -8.31
C GLU A 80 28.55 -16.63 -9.49
N PHE A 81 27.78 -15.70 -10.06
CA PHE A 81 26.95 -15.97 -11.25
C PHE A 81 27.80 -16.42 -12.45
N ARG A 82 28.93 -15.75 -12.71
CA ARG A 82 29.87 -16.14 -13.77
C ARG A 82 30.47 -17.52 -13.53
N ASN A 83 30.81 -17.85 -12.28
CA ASN A 83 31.31 -19.18 -11.94
C ASN A 83 30.24 -20.27 -12.13
N ARG A 84 29.00 -20.01 -11.71
CA ARG A 84 27.86 -20.91 -11.93
C ARG A 84 27.66 -21.15 -13.43
N THR A 85 27.54 -20.10 -14.23
CA THR A 85 27.28 -20.22 -15.67
C THR A 85 28.44 -20.84 -16.44
N ALA A 86 29.69 -20.63 -16.03
CA ALA A 86 30.85 -21.30 -16.62
C ALA A 86 30.82 -22.84 -16.44
N THR A 87 30.18 -23.34 -15.38
CA THR A 87 30.10 -24.77 -15.08
C THR A 87 28.83 -25.43 -15.59
N THR A 88 27.69 -24.72 -15.57
CA THR A 88 26.37 -25.29 -15.92
C THR A 88 25.91 -24.98 -17.34
N ALA A 89 26.45 -23.94 -17.99
CA ALA A 89 26.00 -23.48 -19.29
C ALA A 89 27.19 -23.14 -20.23
N PRO A 90 27.89 -24.16 -20.78
CA PRO A 90 29.12 -23.93 -21.56
C PRO A 90 28.95 -23.08 -22.84
N ALA A 91 27.73 -22.75 -23.25
CA ALA A 91 27.46 -21.70 -24.22
C ALA A 91 25.98 -21.28 -24.09
N ALA A 92 25.66 -20.28 -23.27
CA ALA A 92 24.39 -19.60 -23.41
C ALA A 92 24.35 -18.96 -24.81
N THR A 93 23.64 -19.59 -25.74
CA THR A 93 23.62 -19.21 -27.16
C THR A 93 22.73 -18.00 -27.45
N SER A 94 21.95 -17.53 -26.47
CA SER A 94 21.10 -16.36 -26.61
C SER A 94 21.10 -15.46 -25.36
N PRO A 95 20.97 -14.13 -25.54
CA PRO A 95 20.73 -13.18 -24.44
C PRO A 95 19.58 -13.58 -23.52
N ALA A 96 18.46 -14.06 -24.08
CA ALA A 96 17.29 -14.49 -23.32
C ALA A 96 17.60 -15.65 -22.38
N HIS A 97 18.42 -16.62 -22.80
CA HIS A 97 18.82 -17.71 -21.92
C HIS A 97 19.65 -17.21 -20.74
N LEU A 98 20.61 -16.30 -20.97
CA LEU A 98 21.42 -15.76 -19.89
C LEU A 98 20.59 -14.92 -18.91
N LEU A 99 19.64 -14.13 -19.40
CA LEU A 99 18.72 -13.35 -18.55
C LEU A 99 17.81 -14.26 -17.70
N GLY A 100 17.36 -15.39 -18.27
CA GLY A 100 16.65 -16.42 -17.50
C GLY A 100 17.52 -17.07 -16.41
N GLU A 101 18.80 -17.32 -16.69
CA GLU A 101 19.75 -17.80 -15.68
C GLU A 101 20.00 -16.75 -14.58
N ILE A 102 20.01 -15.45 -14.92
CA ILE A 102 20.11 -14.37 -13.92
C ILE A 102 18.88 -14.39 -12.99
N GLU A 103 17.67 -14.52 -13.54
CA GLU A 103 16.45 -14.65 -12.73
C GLU A 103 16.54 -15.84 -11.77
N CYS A 104 16.85 -17.04 -12.28
CA CYS A 104 17.02 -18.24 -11.45
C CYS A 104 18.09 -18.05 -10.37
N PHE A 105 19.20 -17.39 -10.70
CA PHE A 105 20.27 -17.09 -9.76
C PHE A 105 19.81 -16.12 -8.66
N VAL A 106 19.13 -15.03 -9.01
CA VAL A 106 18.64 -14.05 -8.02
C VAL A 106 17.58 -14.65 -7.11
N LEU A 107 16.66 -15.44 -7.65
CA LEU A 107 15.62 -16.11 -6.85
C LEU A 107 16.19 -17.11 -5.85
N ASP A 108 17.32 -17.75 -6.18
CA ASP A 108 18.06 -18.65 -5.29
C ASP A 108 18.86 -17.87 -4.21
N LYS A 109 19.47 -16.74 -4.59
CA LYS A 109 20.36 -15.97 -3.70
C LYS A 109 19.66 -15.01 -2.76
N VAL A 110 18.57 -14.39 -3.21
CA VAL A 110 17.82 -13.41 -2.44
C VAL A 110 16.55 -14.09 -1.95
N HIS A 111 16.54 -14.54 -0.71
CA HIS A 111 15.40 -15.28 -0.14
C HIS A 111 14.16 -14.38 -0.02
N TYR A 112 12.96 -14.90 -0.31
CA TYR A 112 11.76 -14.08 -0.26
C TYR A 112 11.40 -13.79 1.19
N GLU A 113 11.28 -12.51 1.53
CA GLU A 113 10.82 -12.06 2.85
C GLU A 113 10.13 -10.73 2.71
N TRP A 114 9.02 -10.54 3.43
CA TRP A 114 8.21 -9.34 3.31
C TRP A 114 8.82 -8.13 4.03
N ASP A 115 8.54 -6.93 3.53
CA ASP A 115 9.06 -5.69 4.11
C ASP A 115 8.63 -5.42 5.54
N TRP A 116 7.45 -5.88 5.96
CA TRP A 116 7.06 -5.70 7.37
C TRP A 116 7.85 -6.59 8.33
N ASN A 117 8.49 -7.65 7.82
CA ASN A 117 9.38 -8.51 8.59
C ASN A 117 10.82 -7.96 8.58
N LEU A 118 11.32 -7.49 7.43
CA LEU A 118 12.69 -6.95 7.30
C LEU A 118 12.82 -5.51 7.77
N TRP A 119 11.96 -4.67 7.24
CA TRP A 119 12.04 -3.22 7.29
C TRP A 119 11.07 -2.62 8.30
N GLY A 120 10.10 -3.40 8.78
CA GLY A 120 9.04 -2.96 9.68
C GLY A 120 7.98 -2.08 9.02
N ALA A 121 8.05 -1.89 7.70
CA ALA A 121 7.15 -1.07 6.90
C ALA A 121 6.18 -1.92 6.07
N ALA A 122 5.11 -1.32 5.58
CA ALA A 122 4.17 -1.95 4.66
C ALA A 122 4.78 -2.25 3.30
N ASP A 123 5.75 -1.43 2.88
CA ASP A 123 6.48 -1.51 1.62
C ASP A 123 7.79 -0.69 1.79
N TYR A 124 8.92 -1.17 1.31
CA TYR A 124 10.21 -0.48 1.35
C TYR A 124 11.19 -1.00 0.30
N MET A 125 11.17 -0.37 -0.88
CA MET A 125 12.24 -0.52 -1.88
C MET A 125 13.66 -0.17 -1.36
N PRO A 126 14.56 -1.15 -1.16
CA PRO A 126 15.90 -0.91 -0.62
C PRO A 126 16.94 -0.71 -1.72
N THR A 127 18.04 -0.03 -1.39
CA THR A 127 19.27 -0.06 -2.23
C THR A 127 19.98 -1.40 -2.09
N ILE A 128 20.85 -1.75 -3.04
CA ILE A 128 21.74 -2.91 -2.93
C ILE A 128 22.56 -2.83 -1.64
N GLY A 129 23.13 -1.67 -1.32
CA GLY A 129 23.89 -1.48 -0.08
C GLY A 129 23.09 -1.82 1.18
N GLU A 130 21.87 -1.30 1.28
CA GLU A 130 20.98 -1.59 2.41
C GLU A 130 20.63 -3.08 2.54
N MET A 131 20.42 -3.80 1.43
CA MET A 131 20.17 -5.24 1.48
C MET A 131 21.37 -6.01 2.04
N PHE A 132 22.59 -5.66 1.63
CA PHE A 132 23.81 -6.28 2.13
C PHE A 132 24.08 -5.92 3.59
N ASP A 133 23.81 -4.68 3.99
CA ASP A 133 23.90 -4.26 5.39
C ASP A 133 22.89 -5.03 6.24
N MET A 134 21.65 -5.21 5.78
CA MET A 134 20.63 -6.01 6.45
C MET A 134 21.08 -7.47 6.61
N ALA A 135 21.59 -8.09 5.55
CA ALA A 135 22.11 -9.46 5.60
C ALA A 135 23.26 -9.59 6.61
N THR A 136 24.20 -8.63 6.62
CA THR A 136 25.34 -8.61 7.55
C THR A 136 24.89 -8.52 9.01
N ASN A 137 23.83 -7.76 9.28
CA ASN A 137 23.30 -7.54 10.63
C ASN A 137 22.31 -8.63 11.10
N THR A 138 22.01 -9.63 10.27
CA THR A 138 21.05 -10.70 10.58
C THR A 138 21.71 -12.09 10.54
N ASP A 139 21.51 -12.86 9.47
CA ASP A 139 21.99 -14.25 9.33
C ASP A 139 22.94 -14.45 8.16
N GLY A 140 23.43 -13.35 7.57
CA GLY A 140 24.32 -13.36 6.40
C GLY A 140 23.60 -13.68 5.08
N ARG A 141 22.26 -13.80 5.07
CA ARG A 141 21.50 -14.12 3.87
C ARG A 141 20.81 -12.86 3.33
N LEU A 142 20.92 -12.64 2.02
CA LEU A 142 20.11 -11.63 1.34
C LEU A 142 18.64 -12.06 1.40
N ARG A 143 17.78 -11.14 1.82
CA ARG A 143 16.34 -11.34 1.96
C ARG A 143 15.64 -10.10 1.44
N GLU A 144 14.66 -10.27 0.57
CA GLU A 144 13.82 -9.19 0.04
C GLU A 144 12.53 -9.74 -0.56
N ASP A 145 11.53 -8.88 -0.75
CA ASP A 145 10.32 -9.23 -1.47
C ASP A 145 10.49 -9.10 -3.00
N CYS A 146 9.39 -8.93 -3.74
CA CYS A 146 9.46 -8.78 -5.20
C CYS A 146 10.27 -7.56 -5.65
N ASP A 147 10.23 -6.45 -4.93
CA ASP A 147 10.83 -5.21 -5.39
C ASP A 147 12.35 -5.19 -5.23
N GLY A 148 12.87 -5.65 -4.09
CA GLY A 148 14.29 -5.78 -3.84
C GLY A 148 14.92 -6.85 -4.71
N ARG A 149 14.23 -7.97 -4.94
CA ARG A 149 14.65 -8.99 -5.93
C ARG A 149 14.74 -8.41 -7.35
N ALA A 150 13.77 -7.59 -7.77
CA ALA A 150 13.81 -6.93 -9.06
C ALA A 150 14.96 -5.90 -9.15
N VAL A 151 15.25 -5.18 -8.06
CA VAL A 151 16.39 -4.26 -7.97
C VAL A 151 17.72 -5.01 -8.13
N VAL A 152 17.92 -6.14 -7.43
CA VAL A 152 19.13 -6.96 -7.59
C VAL A 152 19.25 -7.50 -9.01
N ALA A 153 18.18 -8.06 -9.57
CA ALA A 153 18.17 -8.61 -10.92
C ALA A 153 18.49 -7.55 -11.98
N ALA A 154 17.80 -6.41 -11.95
CA ALA A 154 18.05 -5.32 -12.90
C ALA A 154 19.49 -4.77 -12.77
N SER A 155 20.01 -4.65 -11.54
CA SER A 155 21.37 -4.17 -11.30
C SER A 155 22.40 -5.15 -11.85
N LEU A 156 22.22 -6.45 -11.63
CA LEU A 156 23.10 -7.50 -12.16
C LEU A 156 23.04 -7.56 -13.69
N MET A 157 21.84 -7.46 -14.28
CA MET A 157 21.67 -7.40 -15.74
C MET A 157 22.41 -6.20 -16.35
N ARG A 158 22.25 -5.00 -15.78
CA ARG A 158 22.98 -3.80 -16.24
C ARG A 158 24.48 -3.92 -16.08
N ARG A 159 24.94 -4.50 -14.96
CA ARG A 159 26.36 -4.77 -14.71
C ARG A 159 26.97 -5.72 -15.75
N LEU A 160 26.18 -6.66 -16.26
CA LEU A 160 26.57 -7.60 -17.32
C LEU A 160 26.40 -7.03 -18.74
N GLY A 161 25.97 -5.76 -18.88
CA GLY A 161 25.85 -5.06 -20.16
C GLY A 161 24.48 -5.14 -20.83
N TYR A 162 23.45 -5.61 -20.13
CA TYR A 162 22.08 -5.67 -20.67
C TYR A 162 21.28 -4.43 -20.26
N ASP A 163 20.45 -3.92 -21.18
CA ASP A 163 19.47 -2.90 -20.80
C ASP A 163 18.35 -3.56 -19.97
N ALA A 164 18.02 -2.94 -18.84
CA ALA A 164 17.03 -3.43 -17.90
C ALA A 164 16.30 -2.26 -17.26
N THR A 165 14.99 -2.39 -17.11
CA THR A 165 14.12 -1.40 -16.46
C THR A 165 13.17 -2.07 -15.48
N ILE A 166 12.83 -1.35 -14.41
CA ILE A 166 11.88 -1.83 -13.40
C ILE A 166 10.47 -1.37 -13.76
N VAL A 167 9.52 -2.29 -13.65
CA VAL A 167 8.09 -2.03 -13.87
C VAL A 167 7.28 -2.68 -12.75
N THR A 168 6.04 -2.19 -12.55
CA THR A 168 5.12 -2.76 -11.56
C THR A 168 3.67 -2.64 -12.00
N ASP A 169 2.84 -3.57 -11.54
CA ASP A 169 1.39 -3.56 -11.67
C ASP A 169 0.66 -3.12 -10.38
N LEU A 170 1.43 -2.61 -9.40
CA LEU A 170 1.06 -2.27 -8.01
C LEU A 170 0.95 -3.44 -7.02
N ARG A 171 1.09 -4.69 -7.47
CA ARG A 171 1.12 -5.90 -6.64
C ARG A 171 2.48 -6.56 -6.65
N HIS A 172 3.11 -6.51 -7.81
CA HIS A 172 4.35 -7.18 -8.11
C HIS A 172 5.28 -6.23 -8.85
N VAL A 173 6.57 -6.36 -8.60
CA VAL A 173 7.63 -5.59 -9.25
C VAL A 173 8.51 -6.57 -10.01
N TRP A 174 8.84 -6.24 -11.26
CA TRP A 174 9.60 -7.13 -12.13
C TRP A 174 10.47 -6.35 -13.11
N VAL A 175 11.29 -7.07 -13.89
CA VAL A 175 12.29 -6.47 -14.78
C VAL A 175 11.90 -6.67 -16.24
N VAL A 176 12.10 -5.64 -17.07
CA VAL A 176 11.89 -5.71 -18.52
C VAL A 176 13.20 -5.38 -19.24
N THR A 177 13.54 -6.19 -20.24
CA THR A 177 14.68 -6.01 -21.16
C THR A 177 14.17 -6.07 -22.61
N PRO A 178 15.01 -5.74 -23.63
CA PRO A 178 14.66 -5.97 -25.03
C PRO A 178 14.24 -7.41 -25.36
N GLU A 179 14.77 -8.38 -24.62
CA GLU A 179 14.54 -9.81 -24.81
C GLU A 179 13.25 -10.33 -24.15
N GLY A 180 12.67 -9.59 -23.20
CA GLY A 180 11.48 -10.07 -22.50
C GLY A 180 11.20 -9.44 -21.14
N SER A 181 10.39 -10.12 -20.34
CA SER A 181 10.07 -9.77 -18.95
C SER A 181 10.51 -10.90 -18.03
N TRP A 182 11.14 -10.54 -16.92
CA TRP A 182 11.81 -11.43 -15.98
C TRP A 182 11.30 -11.18 -14.57
N MET A 183 11.53 -12.13 -13.66
CA MET A 183 11.07 -12.12 -12.26
C MET A 183 9.56 -12.38 -12.13
N GLY A 184 9.01 -13.25 -12.97
CA GLY A 184 7.58 -13.65 -12.92
C GLY A 184 6.59 -12.48 -13.12
N PRO A 185 6.40 -11.96 -14.35
CA PRO A 185 5.56 -10.78 -14.60
C PRO A 185 4.10 -10.95 -14.11
N GLY A 186 3.59 -9.95 -13.37
CA GLY A 186 2.28 -10.02 -12.69
C GLY A 186 1.05 -9.65 -13.55
N GLY A 187 1.28 -9.12 -14.75
CA GLY A 187 0.22 -8.69 -15.68
C GLY A 187 0.60 -7.41 -16.44
N PRO A 188 -0.40 -6.66 -16.97
CA PRO A 188 -0.15 -5.36 -17.59
C PRO A 188 0.47 -4.38 -16.59
N ALA A 189 1.63 -3.82 -16.96
CA ALA A 189 2.34 -2.85 -16.13
C ALA A 189 1.51 -1.57 -15.95
N THR A 190 1.41 -1.11 -14.71
CA THR A 190 0.77 0.16 -14.34
C THR A 190 1.76 1.28 -14.24
N VAL A 191 2.96 1.01 -13.72
CA VAL A 191 4.06 1.96 -13.68
C VAL A 191 5.24 1.37 -14.44
N ARG A 192 5.77 2.14 -15.40
CA ARG A 192 7.02 1.82 -16.08
C ARG A 192 8.00 2.96 -15.83
N SER A 193 9.18 2.64 -15.34
CA SER A 193 10.23 3.63 -15.18
C SER A 193 10.91 3.91 -16.52
N THR A 194 11.06 5.18 -16.85
CA THR A 194 11.74 5.67 -18.06
C THR A 194 12.93 6.54 -17.66
N GLU A 195 13.74 6.97 -18.61
CA GLU A 195 14.84 7.93 -18.34
C GLU A 195 14.34 9.25 -17.73
N GLN A 196 13.10 9.64 -18.04
CA GLN A 196 12.46 10.86 -17.53
C GLN A 196 11.71 10.63 -16.19
N GLY A 197 11.87 9.45 -15.57
CA GLY A 197 11.13 9.01 -14.39
C GLY A 197 9.94 8.12 -14.73
N ASN A 198 9.04 7.95 -13.76
CA ASN A 198 7.94 7.00 -13.87
C ASN A 198 6.81 7.48 -14.80
N ARG A 199 6.34 6.60 -15.68
CA ARG A 199 5.14 6.77 -16.50
C ARG A 199 4.04 5.87 -15.97
N VAL A 200 2.86 6.45 -15.73
CA VAL A 200 1.69 5.74 -15.21
C VAL A 200 0.70 5.46 -16.34
N ALA A 201 0.35 4.20 -16.54
CA ALA A 201 -0.72 3.78 -17.43
C ALA A 201 -2.06 3.86 -16.69
N TRP A 202 -2.73 5.02 -16.77
CA TRP A 202 -3.98 5.27 -16.04
C TRP A 202 -5.11 4.25 -16.32
N GLY A 203 -5.14 3.67 -17.53
CA GLY A 203 -6.12 2.63 -17.89
C GLY A 203 -5.93 1.34 -17.10
N THR A 204 -4.69 0.89 -16.91
CA THR A 204 -4.40 -0.32 -16.12
C THR A 204 -4.43 -0.03 -14.62
N LEU A 205 -4.11 1.20 -14.20
CA LEU A 205 -4.18 1.63 -12.81
C LEU A 205 -5.57 1.35 -12.21
N LEU A 206 -6.63 1.86 -12.84
CA LEU A 206 -7.99 1.69 -12.32
C LEU A 206 -8.43 0.22 -12.30
N ALA A 207 -8.01 -0.57 -13.29
CA ALA A 207 -8.30 -2.00 -13.34
C ALA A 207 -7.58 -2.79 -12.24
N ASN A 208 -6.36 -2.40 -11.90
CA ASN A 208 -5.52 -3.10 -10.93
C ASN A 208 -5.82 -2.70 -9.48
N VAL A 209 -6.37 -1.51 -9.21
CA VAL A 209 -6.59 -1.00 -7.84
C VAL A 209 -7.32 -2.00 -6.92
N PRO A 210 -8.46 -2.61 -7.28
CA PRO A 210 -9.16 -3.52 -6.38
C PRO A 210 -8.33 -4.76 -6.01
N THR A 211 -7.68 -5.37 -7.00
CA THR A 211 -6.84 -6.55 -6.79
C THR A 211 -5.57 -6.19 -6.03
N SER A 212 -5.01 -4.99 -6.27
CA SER A 212 -3.82 -4.50 -5.56
C SER A 212 -4.09 -4.20 -4.10
N LEU A 213 -5.24 -3.59 -3.81
CA LEU A 213 -5.70 -3.37 -2.44
C LEU A 213 -5.93 -4.70 -1.71
N SER A 214 -6.59 -5.66 -2.37
CA SER A 214 -6.83 -6.99 -1.80
C SER A 214 -5.53 -7.75 -1.55
N PHE A 215 -4.57 -7.68 -2.48
CA PHE A 215 -3.23 -8.25 -2.32
C PHE A 215 -2.54 -7.65 -1.09
N GLY A 216 -2.41 -6.32 -1.03
CA GLY A 216 -1.75 -5.63 0.09
C GLY A 216 -2.37 -5.99 1.44
N ILE A 217 -3.70 -5.98 1.53
CA ILE A 217 -4.43 -6.38 2.76
C ILE A 217 -4.18 -7.86 3.11
N ALA A 218 -4.19 -8.75 2.13
CA ALA A 218 -4.06 -10.16 2.44
C ALA A 218 -2.67 -10.56 2.95
N VAL A 219 -1.63 -9.89 2.47
CA VAL A 219 -0.26 -10.20 2.86
C VAL A 219 0.16 -9.46 4.12
N PHE A 220 -0.35 -8.24 4.35
CA PHE A 220 0.02 -7.42 5.50
C PHE A 220 -0.38 -8.06 6.86
N PRO A 221 0.35 -7.80 7.96
CA PRO A 221 0.06 -8.41 9.25
C PRO A 221 -1.33 -8.05 9.79
N PHE A 222 -2.16 -9.07 10.02
CA PHE A 222 -3.56 -8.90 10.44
C PHE A 222 -3.73 -8.02 11.68
N ALA A 223 -2.81 -8.11 12.65
CA ALA A 223 -2.85 -7.28 13.85
C ALA A 223 -2.75 -5.77 13.53
N ARG A 224 -1.90 -5.39 12.56
CA ARG A 224 -1.74 -4.00 12.12
C ARG A 224 -3.01 -3.49 11.44
N GLU A 225 -3.63 -4.32 10.61
CA GLU A 225 -4.91 -3.99 9.97
C GLU A 225 -6.04 -3.77 10.97
N LEU A 226 -6.12 -4.62 12.00
CA LEU A 226 -7.10 -4.46 13.07
C LEU A 226 -6.92 -3.13 13.80
N ILE A 227 -5.70 -2.64 14.01
CA ILE A 227 -5.46 -1.31 14.60
C ILE A 227 -6.07 -0.22 13.72
N ILE A 228 -5.84 -0.25 12.40
CA ILE A 228 -6.39 0.73 11.44
C ILE A 228 -7.93 0.65 11.44
N LEU A 229 -8.48 -0.55 11.34
CA LEU A 229 -9.93 -0.80 11.30
C LEU A 229 -10.62 -0.33 12.58
N LEU A 230 -10.09 -0.70 13.75
CA LEU A 230 -10.65 -0.33 15.05
C LEU A 230 -10.51 1.16 15.33
N THR A 231 -9.45 1.80 14.82
CA THR A 231 -9.31 3.26 14.88
C THR A 231 -10.39 3.94 14.04
N ALA A 232 -10.59 3.51 12.79
CA ALA A 232 -11.66 4.04 11.94
C ALA A 232 -13.05 3.84 12.59
N TYR A 233 -13.32 2.65 13.12
CA TYR A 233 -14.54 2.33 13.85
C TYR A 233 -14.73 3.25 15.06
N GLY A 234 -13.73 3.36 15.93
CA GLY A 234 -13.76 4.20 17.14
C GLY A 234 -14.00 5.67 16.82
N LEU A 235 -13.35 6.19 15.78
CA LEU A 235 -13.55 7.56 15.30
C LEU A 235 -14.96 7.79 14.76
N MET A 236 -15.66 6.76 14.28
CA MET A 236 -17.05 6.88 13.82
C MET A 236 -18.08 6.85 14.95
N LEU A 237 -17.71 6.35 16.13
CA LEU A 237 -18.59 6.32 17.30
C LEU A 237 -18.96 7.75 17.76
N THR A 238 -20.20 7.89 18.24
CA THR A 238 -20.70 9.15 18.80
C THR A 238 -21.59 8.87 20.00
N ARG A 239 -21.62 9.81 20.96
CA ARG A 239 -22.50 9.70 22.14
C ARG A 239 -23.97 9.60 21.70
N GLY A 240 -24.70 8.65 22.28
CA GLY A 240 -26.10 8.38 21.93
C GLY A 240 -26.30 7.51 20.68
N MET A 241 -25.22 6.99 20.07
CA MET A 241 -25.34 5.99 19.02
C MET A 241 -25.91 4.69 19.59
N SER A 242 -26.83 4.05 18.85
CA SER A 242 -27.36 2.72 19.21
C SER A 242 -26.25 1.68 19.25
N ARG A 243 -26.20 0.89 20.34
CA ARG A 243 -25.21 -0.20 20.52
C ARG A 243 -25.35 -1.27 19.44
N SER A 244 -26.57 -1.60 19.02
CA SER A 244 -26.80 -2.59 17.97
C SER A 244 -26.29 -2.11 16.60
N ALA A 245 -26.48 -0.82 16.28
CA ALA A 245 -25.96 -0.25 15.05
C ALA A 245 -24.42 -0.17 15.05
N ALA A 246 -23.82 0.16 16.20
CA ALA A 246 -22.36 0.14 16.36
C ALA A 246 -21.80 -1.29 16.17
N ALA A 247 -22.40 -2.28 16.83
CA ALA A 247 -22.00 -3.69 16.71
C ALA A 247 -22.16 -4.23 15.28
N LEU A 248 -23.29 -3.95 14.62
CA LEU A 248 -23.51 -4.31 13.22
C LEU A 248 -22.49 -3.65 12.28
N GLY A 249 -22.20 -2.36 12.52
CA GLY A 249 -21.17 -1.64 11.76
C GLY A 249 -19.79 -2.28 11.89
N LEU A 250 -19.38 -2.64 13.12
CA LEU A 250 -18.13 -3.36 13.37
C LEU A 250 -18.11 -4.73 12.71
N LEU A 251 -19.20 -5.51 12.82
CA LEU A 251 -19.31 -6.83 12.20
C LEU A 251 -19.11 -6.74 10.69
N LEU A 252 -19.77 -5.79 10.02
CA LEU A 252 -19.62 -5.58 8.58
C LEU A 252 -18.20 -5.14 8.20
N LEU A 253 -17.56 -4.27 9.00
CA LEU A 253 -16.18 -3.86 8.78
C LEU A 253 -15.20 -5.05 8.89
N VAL A 254 -15.36 -5.89 9.92
CA VAL A 254 -14.53 -7.09 10.12
C VAL A 254 -14.76 -8.12 9.02
N GLN A 255 -16.03 -8.39 8.66
CA GLN A 255 -16.35 -9.27 7.53
C GLN A 255 -15.73 -8.75 6.23
N GLY A 256 -15.80 -7.44 5.99
CA GLY A 256 -15.20 -6.81 4.84
C GLY A 256 -13.69 -7.00 4.77
N LEU A 257 -13.00 -6.81 5.90
CA LEU A 257 -11.56 -7.11 6.02
C LEU A 257 -11.25 -8.58 5.72
N LEU A 258 -12.00 -9.51 6.30
CA LEU A 258 -11.80 -10.94 6.08
C LEU A 258 -12.01 -11.32 4.60
N PHE A 259 -13.05 -10.80 3.93
CA PHE A 259 -13.27 -11.02 2.50
C PHE A 259 -12.14 -10.45 1.63
N LEU A 260 -11.61 -9.26 1.97
CA LEU A 260 -10.45 -8.68 1.28
C LEU A 260 -9.21 -9.56 1.42
N ARG A 261 -8.99 -10.18 2.59
CA ARG A 261 -7.90 -11.15 2.80
C ARG A 261 -8.11 -12.47 2.04
N LEU A 262 -9.35 -12.96 1.98
CA LEU A 262 -9.69 -14.19 1.24
C LEU A 262 -9.40 -14.08 -0.27
N GLY A 263 -9.45 -12.86 -0.84
CA GLY A 263 -9.17 -12.63 -2.26
C GLY A 263 -7.78 -13.09 -2.72
N PHE A 264 -6.82 -13.22 -1.79
CA PHE A 264 -5.44 -13.62 -2.09
C PHE A 264 -5.13 -15.09 -1.81
N LEU A 265 -5.92 -15.78 -0.96
CA LEU A 265 -5.68 -17.20 -0.66
C LEU A 265 -5.93 -18.13 -1.87
N ALA A 266 -6.42 -17.60 -2.99
CA ALA A 266 -6.36 -18.28 -4.26
C ALA A 266 -4.89 -18.30 -4.75
N PRO A 267 -4.28 -19.48 -4.99
CA PRO A 267 -2.92 -19.61 -5.55
C PRO A 267 -2.68 -18.85 -6.87
N ALA A 268 -3.76 -18.33 -7.45
CA ALA A 268 -3.84 -17.51 -8.64
C ALA A 268 -3.74 -15.99 -8.38
N ALA A 269 -3.39 -15.47 -7.21
CA ALA A 269 -3.40 -14.03 -6.96
C ALA A 269 -2.47 -13.19 -7.89
N VAL A 270 -1.45 -13.84 -8.46
CA VAL A 270 -0.57 -13.29 -9.51
C VAL A 270 -1.01 -13.73 -10.91
N SER A 271 -1.95 -14.67 -11.03
CA SER A 271 -2.54 -15.08 -12.29
C SER A 271 -3.63 -14.10 -12.74
N PRO A 272 -3.71 -13.77 -14.04
CA PRO A 272 -4.76 -12.91 -14.58
C PRO A 272 -6.18 -13.48 -14.42
N HIS A 273 -6.32 -14.73 -14.00
CA HIS A 273 -7.61 -15.41 -13.80
C HIS A 273 -8.05 -15.46 -12.33
N ALA A 274 -7.34 -14.81 -11.40
CA ALA A 274 -7.78 -14.73 -10.01
C ALA A 274 -9.17 -14.09 -9.93
N SER A 275 -10.11 -14.77 -9.27
CA SER A 275 -11.44 -14.20 -9.13
C SER A 275 -11.41 -13.06 -8.10
N SER A 276 -11.73 -11.85 -8.56
CA SER A 276 -11.79 -10.65 -7.70
C SER A 276 -13.08 -10.54 -6.89
N TRP A 277 -13.98 -11.54 -6.95
CA TRP A 277 -15.26 -11.49 -6.24
C TRP A 277 -15.11 -11.28 -4.72
N PRO A 278 -14.17 -11.94 -4.00
CA PRO A 278 -14.04 -11.72 -2.55
C PRO A 278 -13.61 -10.29 -2.25
N ALA A 279 -12.73 -9.71 -3.08
CA ALA A 279 -12.31 -8.33 -2.94
C ALA A 279 -13.50 -7.36 -3.08
N TRP A 280 -14.33 -7.55 -4.11
CA TRP A 280 -15.54 -6.74 -4.30
C TRP A 280 -16.55 -6.90 -3.16
N VAL A 281 -16.82 -8.13 -2.72
CA VAL A 281 -17.68 -8.39 -1.56
C VAL A 281 -17.12 -7.71 -0.32
N GLY A 282 -15.81 -7.76 -0.11
CA GLY A 282 -15.13 -7.11 0.99
C GLY A 282 -15.29 -5.59 0.96
N ILE A 283 -15.07 -4.95 -0.19
CA ILE A 283 -15.29 -3.51 -0.39
C ILE A 283 -16.74 -3.13 -0.06
N VAL A 284 -17.71 -3.90 -0.54
CA VAL A 284 -19.14 -3.66 -0.27
C VAL A 284 -19.46 -3.75 1.23
N HIS A 285 -18.91 -4.75 1.93
CA HIS A 285 -19.10 -4.90 3.38
C HIS A 285 -18.46 -3.75 4.17
N VAL A 286 -17.25 -3.32 3.80
CA VAL A 286 -16.59 -2.15 4.41
C VAL A 286 -17.44 -0.89 4.21
N ALA A 287 -17.91 -0.65 2.99
CA ALA A 287 -18.77 0.49 2.67
C ALA A 287 -20.11 0.44 3.44
N ALA A 288 -20.75 -0.73 3.53
CA ALA A 288 -21.97 -0.94 4.29
C ALA A 288 -21.76 -0.68 5.79
N GLY A 289 -20.64 -1.17 6.36
CA GLY A 289 -20.26 -0.91 7.75
C GLY A 289 -20.12 0.58 8.04
N PHE A 290 -19.38 1.31 7.20
CA PHE A 290 -19.26 2.76 7.33
C PHE A 290 -20.60 3.49 7.16
N TYR A 291 -21.45 3.05 6.23
CA TYR A 291 -22.78 3.62 6.02
C TYR A 291 -23.69 3.46 7.24
N VAL A 292 -23.70 2.26 7.86
CA VAL A 292 -24.46 1.99 9.09
C VAL A 292 -24.00 2.91 10.21
N LEU A 293 -22.69 3.01 10.43
CA LEU A 293 -22.10 3.86 11.48
C LEU A 293 -22.40 5.34 11.24
N PHE A 294 -22.24 5.82 10.00
CA PHE A 294 -22.52 7.21 9.63
C PHE A 294 -23.99 7.56 9.85
N SER A 295 -24.90 6.70 9.39
CA SER A 295 -26.35 6.88 9.53
C SER A 295 -26.78 6.89 10.99
N ALA A 296 -26.26 5.96 11.80
CA ALA A 296 -26.53 5.89 13.23
C ALA A 296 -25.99 7.14 13.95
N ALA A 297 -24.79 7.59 13.61
CA ALA A 297 -24.20 8.81 14.18
C ALA A 297 -25.03 10.06 13.81
N ARG A 298 -25.56 10.13 12.59
CA ARG A 298 -26.44 11.23 12.15
C ARG A 298 -27.76 11.24 12.93
N ARG A 299 -28.38 10.07 13.15
CA ARG A 299 -29.61 9.94 13.96
C ARG A 299 -29.36 10.36 15.42
N ALA A 300 -28.29 9.87 16.04
CA ALA A 300 -27.91 10.24 17.41
C ALA A 300 -27.72 11.75 17.57
N ARG A 301 -27.06 12.40 16.61
CA ARG A 301 -26.87 13.86 16.61
C ARG A 301 -28.19 14.64 16.45
N ARG A 302 -29.14 14.12 15.67
CA ARG A 302 -30.48 14.73 15.51
C ARG A 302 -31.30 14.60 16.78
N ALA A 303 -31.31 13.42 17.40
CA ALA A 303 -32.01 13.18 18.67
C ALA A 303 -31.44 14.02 19.83
N ALA A 304 -30.13 14.34 19.81
CA ALA A 304 -29.53 15.25 20.79
C ALA A 304 -29.75 16.76 20.46
N ALA A 305 -30.44 17.06 19.36
CA ALA A 305 -30.75 18.43 18.94
C ALA A 305 -32.24 18.78 19.05
N SER A 306 -33.11 17.77 19.08
CA SER A 306 -34.51 17.85 19.52
C SER A 306 -34.59 17.88 21.04
#